data_AF-A0A934UAU2-F1
#
_entry.id   AF-A0A934UAU2-F1
#
_cell.length_a   1.000
_cell.length_b   1.000
_cell.length_c   1.000
_cell.angle_alpha   90.00
_cell.angle_beta   90.00
_cell.angle_gamma   90.00
#
_symmetry.space_group_name_H-M   'P 1'
#
loop_
_entity.id
_entity.type
_entity.pdbx_description
1 polymer ?
#
loop_
_entity_poly.entity_id
_entity_poly.type
_entity_poly.pdbx_seq_one_letter_code
_entity_poly.pdbx_strand_id
1 'polypeptide(L)'
;MNAMSQKPDLDRSDAVRTRSVVDTATGVLMALYGFDADTAYAELARVAHAQEVSVFAIAAALVDLASSTDRAPSVESRRPDLIDPQWREDLSFRSAPRQFDGHR
;
A
#
# COMPACT_ATOMS: atom_id res chain seq x y z
N MET A 1 -0.87 -45.75 -25.90
CA MET A 1 -0.15 -45.74 -24.61
C MET A 1 0.96 -44.70 -24.68
N ASN A 2 0.79 -43.55 -24.03
CA ASN A 2 1.90 -42.73 -23.52
C ASN A 2 1.32 -41.71 -22.52
N ALA A 3 1.25 -42.13 -21.26
CA ALA A 3 0.97 -41.26 -20.13
C ALA A 3 2.29 -40.60 -19.74
N MET A 4 2.54 -39.39 -20.24
CA MET A 4 3.69 -38.59 -19.83
C MET A 4 3.22 -37.66 -18.70
N SER A 5 3.71 -37.99 -17.50
CA SER A 5 3.55 -37.27 -16.24
C SER A 5 3.59 -35.75 -16.38
N GLN A 6 2.49 -35.09 -16.06
CA GLN A 6 2.44 -33.64 -15.87
C GLN A 6 2.07 -33.33 -14.40
N LYS A 7 3.09 -33.22 -13.56
CA LYS A 7 3.13 -32.51 -12.26
C LYS A 7 4.55 -31.94 -12.14
N PRO A 8 4.80 -30.66 -11.81
CA PRO A 8 3.96 -29.76 -11.00
C PRO A 8 3.90 -28.28 -11.50
N ASP A 9 2.71 -27.76 -11.77
CA ASP A 9 2.50 -26.31 -12.01
C ASP A 9 2.22 -25.51 -10.70
N LEU A 10 1.81 -26.23 -9.65
CA LEU A 10 1.40 -25.66 -8.37
C LEU A 10 2.57 -25.04 -7.58
N ASP A 11 3.74 -25.67 -7.60
CA ASP A 11 4.93 -25.22 -6.85
C ASP A 11 5.49 -23.90 -7.39
N ARG A 12 5.51 -23.75 -8.71
CA ARG A 12 5.99 -22.52 -9.37
C ARG A 12 5.05 -21.33 -9.15
N SER A 13 3.74 -21.58 -9.20
CA SER A 13 2.73 -20.55 -8.95
C SER A 13 2.80 -20.02 -7.52
N ASP A 14 3.05 -20.90 -6.55
CA ASP A 14 3.17 -20.53 -5.15
C ASP A 14 4.45 -19.72 -4.86
N ALA A 15 5.57 -20.13 -5.44
CA ALA A 15 6.83 -19.38 -5.35
C ALA A 15 6.73 -17.98 -5.98
N VAL A 16 6.06 -17.84 -7.13
CA VAL A 16 5.85 -16.54 -7.79
C VAL A 16 4.97 -15.63 -6.95
N ARG A 17 3.88 -16.16 -6.37
CA ARG A 17 3.02 -15.38 -5.45
C ARG A 17 3.78 -14.94 -4.21
N THR A 18 4.57 -15.85 -3.62
CA THR A 18 5.40 -15.57 -2.45
C THR A 18 6.36 -14.42 -2.71
N ARG A 19 7.06 -14.46 -3.85
CA ARG A 19 7.98 -13.39 -4.26
C ARG A 19 7.24 -12.06 -4.47
N SER A 20 6.10 -12.09 -5.16
CA SER A 20 5.30 -10.88 -5.43
C SER A 20 4.83 -10.17 -4.15
N VAL A 21 4.47 -10.92 -3.11
CA VAL A 21 4.03 -10.35 -1.82
C VAL A 21 5.18 -9.69 -1.07
N VAL A 22 6.35 -10.32 -1.08
CA VAL A 22 7.56 -9.76 -0.44
C VAL A 22 8.03 -8.48 -1.15
N ASP A 23 8.04 -8.48 -2.48
CA ASP A 23 8.38 -7.29 -3.27
C ASP A 23 7.39 -6.14 -2.99
N THR A 24 6.09 -6.45 -2.87
CA THR A 24 5.05 -5.45 -2.54
C THR A 24 5.26 -4.89 -1.13
N ALA A 25 5.49 -5.75 -0.13
CA ALA A 25 5.77 -5.33 1.24
C ALA A 25 7.02 -4.44 1.33
N THR A 26 8.06 -4.79 0.57
CA THR A 26 9.29 -3.99 0.46
C THR A 26 8.98 -2.61 -0.10
N GLY A 27 8.22 -2.53 -1.20
CA GLY A 27 7.78 -1.26 -1.78
C GLY A 27 6.96 -0.39 -0.82
N VAL A 28 6.09 -1.00 0.00
CA VAL A 28 5.35 -0.29 1.06
C VAL A 28 6.30 0.33 2.09
N LEU A 29 7.31 -0.41 2.55
CA LEU A 29 8.29 0.11 3.50
C LEU A 29 9.15 1.23 2.89
N MET A 30 9.54 1.09 1.63
CA MET A 30 10.26 2.15 0.89
C MET A 30 9.41 3.43 0.82
N ALA A 31 8.12 3.32 0.51
CA ALA A 31 7.22 4.47 0.38
C ALA A 31 6.93 5.16 1.73
N LEU A 32 6.79 4.40 2.81
CA LEU A 32 6.43 4.95 4.13
C LEU A 32 7.63 5.51 4.89
N TYR A 33 8.79 4.87 4.79
CA TYR A 33 9.97 5.19 5.60
C TYR A 33 11.15 5.76 4.81
N GLY A 34 11.05 5.81 3.48
CA GLY A 34 12.13 6.28 2.61
C GLY A 34 13.33 5.34 2.54
N PHE A 35 13.15 4.07 2.91
CA PHE A 35 14.21 3.06 2.81
C PHE A 35 14.53 2.73 1.36
N ASP A 36 15.77 2.33 1.09
CA ASP A 36 16.13 1.61 -0.11
C ASP A 36 15.65 0.14 -0.03
N ALA A 37 15.70 -0.58 -1.15
CA ALA A 37 15.16 -1.93 -1.25
C ALA A 37 15.88 -2.93 -0.32
N ASP A 38 17.21 -2.85 -0.19
CA ASP A 38 17.98 -3.74 0.68
C ASP A 38 17.66 -3.48 2.15
N THR A 39 17.62 -2.21 2.56
CA THR A 39 17.26 -1.82 3.92
C THR A 39 15.82 -2.22 4.27
N ALA A 40 14.86 -2.02 3.36
CA ALA A 40 13.47 -2.42 3.57
C ALA A 40 13.32 -3.93 3.74
N TYR A 41 14.00 -4.73 2.91
CA TYR A 41 14.00 -6.18 3.05
C TYR A 41 14.69 -6.64 4.34
N ALA A 42 15.82 -6.02 4.71
CA ALA A 42 16.53 -6.33 5.95
C ALA A 42 15.67 -6.09 7.19
N GLU A 43 14.91 -5.00 7.23
CA GLU A 43 13.98 -4.72 8.32
C GLU A 43 12.80 -5.72 8.34
N LEU A 44 12.27 -6.08 7.17
CA LEU A 44 11.24 -7.13 7.06
C LEU A 44 11.74 -8.47 7.63
N ALA A 45 12.96 -8.87 7.28
CA ALA A 45 13.61 -10.08 7.77
C ALA A 45 13.93 -10.02 9.27
N ARG A 46 14.37 -8.86 9.75
CA ARG A 46 14.65 -8.62 11.18
C ARG A 46 13.40 -8.80 12.02
N VAL A 47 12.27 -8.22 11.59
CA VAL A 47 10.98 -8.38 12.29
C VAL A 47 10.52 -9.83 12.28
N ALA A 48 10.62 -10.50 11.12
CA ALA A 48 10.27 -11.91 11.00
C ALA A 48 11.08 -12.79 11.97
N HIS A 49 12.40 -12.56 12.05
CA HIS A 49 13.27 -13.26 12.99
C HIS A 49 12.93 -12.95 14.46
N ALA A 50 12.70 -11.68 14.79
CA ALA A 50 12.35 -11.27 16.16
C ALA A 50 11.00 -11.85 16.65
N GLN A 51 10.09 -12.15 15.72
CA GLN A 51 8.77 -12.69 16.01
C GLN A 51 8.68 -14.21 15.75
N GLU A 52 9.79 -14.87 15.37
CA GLU A 52 9.85 -16.30 15.03
C GLU A 52 8.81 -16.74 13.99
N VAL A 53 8.51 -15.87 13.02
CA VAL A 53 7.59 -16.15 11.91
C VAL A 53 8.28 -16.02 10.56
N SER A 54 7.64 -16.54 9.50
CA SER A 54 8.21 -16.43 8.15
C SER A 54 8.16 -14.99 7.64
N VAL A 55 9.17 -14.61 6.86
CA VAL A 55 9.23 -13.30 6.17
C VAL A 55 7.98 -13.08 5.32
N PHE A 56 7.49 -14.14 4.67
CA PHE A 56 6.25 -14.08 3.90
C PHE A 56 5.02 -13.78 4.77
N ALA A 57 4.91 -14.34 5.97
CA ALA A 57 3.79 -14.07 6.86
C ALA A 57 3.76 -12.59 7.29
N ILE A 58 4.93 -12.00 7.60
CA ILE A 58 5.05 -10.57 7.88
C ILE A 58 4.71 -9.74 6.64
N ALA A 59 5.23 -10.11 5.47
CA ALA A 59 4.95 -9.43 4.21
C ALA A 59 3.46 -9.43 3.87
N ALA A 60 2.80 -10.58 3.99
CA ALA A 60 1.37 -10.73 3.73
C ALA A 60 0.53 -9.88 4.70
N ALA A 61 0.85 -9.90 5.99
CA ALA A 61 0.18 -9.07 6.99
C ALA A 61 0.37 -7.57 6.70
N LEU A 62 1.56 -7.16 6.28
CA LEU A 62 1.84 -5.77 5.93
C LEU A 62 1.06 -5.32 4.69
N VAL A 63 1.01 -6.15 3.64
CA VAL A 63 0.26 -5.87 2.42
C VAL A 63 -1.24 -5.81 2.69
N ASP A 64 -1.77 -6.70 3.51
CA ASP A 64 -3.19 -6.71 3.92
C ASP A 64 -3.56 -5.44 4.71
N LEU A 65 -2.69 -5.03 5.65
CA LEU A 65 -2.85 -3.80 6.41
C LEU A 65 -2.80 -2.55 5.51
N ALA A 66 -1.85 -2.50 4.58
CA ALA A 66 -1.72 -1.39 3.63
C ALA A 66 -2.93 -1.31 2.69
N SER A 67 -3.40 -2.46 2.20
CA SER A 67 -4.59 -2.54 1.34
C SER A 67 -5.88 -2.18 2.09
N SER A 68 -5.94 -2.45 3.38
CA SER A 68 -7.04 -2.03 4.26
C SER A 68 -7.00 -0.54 4.57
N THR A 69 -5.80 0.06 4.62
CA THR A 69 -5.61 1.50 4.82
C THR A 69 -6.02 2.30 3.59
N ASP A 70 -5.76 1.79 2.39
CA ASP A 70 -6.26 2.38 1.13
C ASP A 70 -7.80 2.38 1.05
N ARG A 71 -8.45 1.46 1.77
CA ARG A 71 -9.90 1.38 1.89
C ARG A 71 -10.51 2.35 2.92
N ALA A 72 -9.68 3.15 3.62
CA ALA A 72 -10.17 4.30 4.39
C ALA A 72 -10.83 5.31 3.43
N PRO A 73 -11.96 5.93 3.80
CA PRO A 73 -12.95 6.39 2.83
C PRO A 73 -12.37 7.46 1.90
N SER A 74 -12.13 7.05 0.66
CA SER A 74 -12.06 7.97 -0.47
C SER A 74 -13.22 8.94 -0.37
N VAL A 75 -12.93 10.20 -0.64
CA VAL A 75 -13.83 11.35 -0.76
C VAL A 75 -15.00 11.10 -1.76
N GLU A 76 -15.04 9.93 -2.38
CA GLU A 76 -16.03 9.30 -3.26
C GLU A 76 -17.46 9.15 -2.68
N SER A 77 -17.71 9.48 -1.41
CA SER A 77 -19.08 9.69 -0.91
C SER A 77 -19.58 11.13 -1.10
N ARG A 78 -18.83 12.00 -1.80
CA ARG A 78 -19.37 13.27 -2.32
C ARG A 78 -20.40 12.97 -3.41
N ARG A 79 -21.63 12.74 -2.99
CA ARG A 79 -22.80 13.18 -3.77
C ARG A 79 -22.78 14.71 -3.74
N PRO A 80 -22.37 15.40 -4.81
CA PRO A 80 -22.31 16.86 -4.82
C PRO A 80 -23.69 17.50 -4.59
N ASP A 81 -24.77 16.75 -4.82
CA ASP A 81 -26.16 17.19 -4.66
C ASP A 81 -26.63 17.31 -3.20
N LEU A 82 -25.85 16.85 -2.22
CA LEU A 82 -26.18 16.98 -0.79
C LEU A 82 -25.35 18.04 -0.06
N ILE A 83 -24.42 18.71 -0.75
CA ILE A 83 -23.65 19.80 -0.16
C ILE A 83 -24.50 21.07 -0.24
N ASP A 84 -25.04 21.49 0.91
CA ASP A 84 -25.78 22.73 1.05
C ASP A 84 -24.96 23.92 0.49
N PRO A 85 -25.56 24.79 -0.35
CA PRO A 85 -24.82 25.87 -1.02
C PRO A 85 -24.12 26.82 -0.05
N GLN A 86 -24.64 26.99 1.18
CA GLN A 86 -24.03 27.84 2.20
C GLN A 86 -22.68 27.30 2.68
N TRP A 87 -22.52 25.97 2.74
CA TRP A 87 -21.26 25.32 3.14
C TRP A 87 -20.19 25.41 2.05
N ARG A 88 -20.63 25.49 0.79
CA ARG A 88 -19.73 25.66 -0.36
C ARG A 88 -19.07 27.04 -0.32
N GLU A 89 -19.78 28.08 0.12
CA GLU A 89 -19.24 29.43 0.28
C GLU A 89 -18.22 29.50 1.43
N ASP A 90 -18.54 28.92 2.59
CA ASP A 90 -17.64 28.91 3.77
C ASP A 90 -16.30 28.18 3.52
N LEU A 91 -16.34 27.07 2.77
CA LEU A 91 -15.13 26.32 2.40
C LEU A 91 -14.32 27.01 1.31
N SER A 92 -14.99 27.74 0.40
CA SER A 92 -14.33 28.54 -0.64
C SER A 92 -13.64 29.77 -0.05
N PHE A 93 -14.25 30.38 0.99
CA PHE A 93 -13.66 31.51 1.71
C PHE A 93 -12.37 31.13 2.45
N ARG A 94 -12.30 29.91 3.01
CA ARG A 94 -11.08 29.39 3.67
C ARG A 94 -10.00 28.92 2.70
N SER A 95 -10.38 28.58 1.46
CA SER A 95 -9.47 28.04 0.45
C SER A 95 -8.94 29.09 -0.53
N ALA A 96 -9.27 30.38 -0.33
CA ALA A 96 -8.65 31.44 -1.11
C ALA A 96 -7.12 31.37 -0.90
N PRO A 97 -6.32 31.14 -1.96
CA PRO A 97 -4.88 31.19 -1.83
C PRO A 97 -4.53 32.60 -1.34
N ARG A 98 -3.80 32.69 -0.22
CA ARG A 98 -3.19 33.95 0.19
C ARG A 98 -2.37 34.42 -1.00
N GLN A 99 -2.84 35.45 -1.70
CA GLN A 99 -2.05 36.13 -2.71
C GLN A 99 -0.80 36.60 -1.98
N PHE A 100 0.31 35.94 -2.30
CA PHE A 100 1.61 36.32 -1.80
C PHE A 100 1.99 37.57 -2.59
N ASP A 101 1.59 38.73 -2.06
CA ASP A 101 1.95 40.03 -2.61
C ASP A 101 3.43 40.29 -2.28
N GLY A 102 4.29 39.76 -3.13
CA GLY A 102 5.73 39.93 -3.08
C GLY A 102 6.13 41.28 -3.64
N HIS A 103 5.93 42.35 -2.87
CA HIS A 103 6.58 43.64 -3.12
C HIS A 103 7.96 43.66 -2.45
N ARG A 104 9.03 43.56 -3.25
CA ARG A 104 10.27 44.32 -3.01
C ARG A 104 11.07 44.53 -4.29
#